data_AF-A0A7Y6PYS0-F1
#
_entry.id   AF-A0A7Y6PYS0-F1
#
_cell.length_a   1.000
_cell.length_b   1.000
_cell.length_c   1.000
_cell.angle_alpha   90.00
_cell.angle_beta   90.00
_cell.angle_gamma   90.00
#
_symmetry.space_group_name_H-M   'P 1'
#
loop_
_entity.id
_entity.type
_entity.pdbx_description
1 polymer ?
#
loop_
_entity_poly.entity_id
_entity_poly.type
_entity_poly.pdbx_seq_one_letter_code
_entity_poly.pdbx_strand_id
1 'polypeptide(L)'
;MRRYLVVFAVLAACGSPEARPEADAAVDAVPIDAAVAPVFRNPVDMPDFLLARQALAILSPQAPAEECTACHGMTRQRISYWRALSDNAMAKCLTDLSLATQESAQKTIDCIREMPDVPTSDFTPTNLGIYATAVRLPWFKFAFWRAYGDAGDAQYTAFENAVAMPKTSDAPQLTQEQFDIVAEWFARGVPVLDDTLPLDPAPSTCTNGISADVAAHVSAMATTGWRAVNRQNMMAMYGCGAATDPKNCLQSIPLAPSSWNLPSRGQWRMLKDETYTTSFWTRSSPDGRFVGQGVSNIPGSYILDLQRDVAVTINVQYDPSFFPDNSGFAFQGGGNNVCGIGVLTSNPTDITMNEPECMRASTIGLYQHVGKALGGGDYFGLNGLFQSDDGGKSPTHSDPYASFTSNGYLNFTPMIFNGTTYTAKPAVRVNTPFEGDSSLSPSAKLVMTRVAGPGSQQLGYVLRKVIATPSGSSYAISTPEIARYCVSGGKPGFSYDERWLVFHHYVTNSDADARELGFANAQDAGFAAYKTQGAANLYLMDLRTGVPVRITNMSPGQYALFPHFRSDGWIYAQVRDNVADHEYTVASDAALLAE
;
A
#
# COMPACT_ATOMS: atom_id res chain seq x y z
N MET A 1 -38.33 29.23 -31.56
CA MET A 1 -39.53 30.10 -31.67
C MET A 1 -40.59 29.59 -30.70
N ARG A 2 -41.44 30.47 -30.15
CA ARG A 2 -42.63 30.19 -29.29
C ARG A 2 -42.30 29.50 -27.93
N ARG A 3 -42.85 29.86 -26.75
CA ARG A 3 -44.23 30.28 -26.32
C ARG A 3 -45.22 29.09 -26.39
N TYR A 4 -46.19 28.80 -25.51
CA TYR A 4 -46.82 29.34 -24.28
C TYR A 4 -47.59 28.14 -23.58
N LEU A 5 -48.34 28.19 -22.46
CA LEU A 5 -48.77 29.22 -21.48
C LEU A 5 -49.01 28.64 -20.06
N VAL A 6 -48.68 29.42 -19.02
CA VAL A 6 -49.38 29.65 -17.71
C VAL A 6 -50.75 29.00 -17.44
N VAL A 7 -50.95 28.52 -16.19
CA VAL A 7 -52.17 28.65 -15.34
C VAL A 7 -51.66 28.87 -13.90
N PHE A 8 -51.79 30.00 -13.18
CA PHE A 8 -52.89 30.92 -12.81
C PHE A 8 -53.93 30.37 -11.82
N ALA A 9 -53.77 30.72 -10.55
CA ALA A 9 -54.85 30.83 -9.57
C ALA A 9 -54.55 31.99 -8.61
N VAL A 10 -55.30 33.08 -8.73
CA VAL A 10 -55.28 34.22 -7.80
C VAL A 10 -56.69 34.43 -7.29
N LEU A 11 -56.84 34.56 -5.97
CA LEU A 11 -58.03 35.12 -5.32
C LEU A 11 -57.56 36.26 -4.42
N ALA A 12 -58.33 37.34 -4.38
CA ALA A 12 -57.95 38.62 -3.78
C ALA A 12 -59.17 39.31 -3.13
N ALA A 13 -58.93 40.50 -2.56
CA ALA A 13 -59.82 41.35 -1.75
C ALA A 13 -59.83 41.03 -0.24
N CYS A 14 -59.90 42.00 0.68
CA CYS A 14 -59.70 43.46 0.57
C CYS A 14 -59.43 44.05 1.97
N GLY A 15 -58.64 45.13 2.07
CA GLY A 15 -58.41 45.83 3.35
C GLY A 15 -57.52 47.08 3.18
N SER A 16 -57.86 48.16 3.87
CA SER A 16 -57.19 49.47 3.79
C SER A 16 -56.07 49.63 4.83
N PRO A 17 -55.12 50.59 4.66
CA PRO A 17 -53.92 50.66 5.49
C PRO A 17 -54.11 51.48 6.78
N GLU A 18 -53.54 50.99 7.88
CA GLU A 18 -53.34 51.75 9.12
C GLU A 18 -51.86 51.72 9.57
N ALA A 19 -51.55 52.45 10.63
CA ALA A 19 -50.19 52.90 10.96
C ALA A 19 -49.18 51.79 11.27
N ARG A 20 -47.90 52.08 11.02
CA ARG A 20 -46.76 51.32 11.54
C ARG A 20 -46.75 51.39 13.08
N PRO A 21 -46.69 50.26 13.80
CA PRO A 21 -46.00 50.19 15.08
C PRO A 21 -44.49 50.38 14.87
N GLU A 22 -43.77 50.65 15.95
CA GLU A 22 -42.31 50.81 15.92
C GLU A 22 -41.62 49.45 15.74
N ALA A 23 -40.31 49.48 15.44
CA ALA A 23 -39.56 48.25 15.26
C ALA A 23 -39.37 47.54 16.61
N ASP A 24 -40.00 46.38 16.78
CA ASP A 24 -39.58 45.42 17.81
C ASP A 24 -38.08 45.18 17.64
N ALA A 25 -37.31 45.47 18.68
CA ALA A 25 -35.88 45.19 18.68
C ALA A 25 -35.69 43.68 18.47
N ALA A 26 -34.75 43.30 17.61
CA ALA A 26 -34.35 41.92 17.49
C ALA A 26 -33.87 41.46 18.88
N VAL A 27 -34.63 40.55 19.50
CA VAL A 27 -34.18 39.87 20.71
C VAL A 27 -32.95 39.09 20.29
N ASP A 28 -31.78 39.51 20.76
CA ASP A 28 -30.53 38.81 20.51
C ASP A 28 -30.73 37.34 20.87
N ALA A 29 -30.67 36.48 19.84
CA ALA A 29 -30.78 35.05 20.04
C ALA A 29 -29.60 34.65 20.94
N VAL A 30 -29.93 34.23 22.17
CA VAL A 30 -28.93 33.79 23.16
C VAL A 30 -27.96 32.86 22.45
N PRO A 31 -26.63 33.11 22.52
CA PRO A 31 -25.66 32.30 21.80
C PRO A 31 -25.91 30.83 22.11
N ILE A 32 -26.17 30.04 21.06
CA ILE A 32 -26.28 28.59 21.19
C ILE A 32 -24.96 28.14 21.81
N ASP A 33 -25.03 27.53 23.00
CA ASP A 33 -23.86 27.14 23.79
C ASP A 33 -22.84 26.46 22.86
N ALA A 34 -21.67 27.09 22.72
CA ALA A 34 -20.70 26.70 21.71
C ALA A 34 -20.29 25.25 21.98
N ALA A 35 -20.75 24.34 21.12
CA ALA A 35 -20.73 22.90 21.39
C ALA A 35 -19.34 22.46 21.85
N VAL A 36 -19.26 22.00 23.10
CA VAL A 36 -18.00 21.67 23.74
C VAL A 36 -17.41 20.45 23.05
N ALA A 37 -16.14 20.54 22.63
CA ALA A 37 -15.44 19.40 22.06
C ALA A 37 -15.49 18.20 23.04
N PRO A 38 -15.71 16.98 22.55
CA PRO A 38 -15.45 15.77 23.33
C PRO A 38 -14.01 15.78 23.88
N VAL A 39 -13.73 14.96 24.89
CA VAL A 39 -12.33 14.80 25.30
C VAL A 39 -11.52 14.16 24.16
N PHE A 40 -10.38 14.75 23.80
CA PHE A 40 -9.44 14.11 22.88
C PHE A 40 -8.76 12.93 23.59
N ARG A 41 -8.06 13.23 24.69
CA ARG A 41 -7.46 12.24 25.60
C ARG A 41 -7.56 12.71 27.06
N ASN A 42 -7.77 11.80 28.00
CA ASN A 42 -7.63 12.07 29.43
C ASN A 42 -6.17 11.88 29.88
N PRO A 43 -5.67 12.65 30.87
CA PRO A 43 -4.42 12.32 31.56
C PRO A 43 -4.61 11.06 32.43
N VAL A 44 -3.65 10.13 32.39
CA VAL A 44 -3.69 8.89 33.18
C VAL A 44 -2.67 8.94 34.31
N ASP A 45 -3.14 9.15 35.54
CA ASP A 45 -2.27 9.12 36.74
C ASP A 45 -1.87 7.68 37.09
N MET A 46 -0.78 7.23 36.45
CA MET A 46 -0.23 5.88 36.60
C MET A 46 1.31 5.95 36.52
N PRO A 47 2.04 5.21 37.38
CA PRO A 47 3.49 5.11 37.28
C PRO A 47 3.95 4.54 35.94
N ASP A 48 5.00 5.12 35.35
CA ASP A 48 5.41 4.87 33.96
C ASP A 48 5.63 3.39 33.61
N PHE A 49 6.12 2.56 34.54
CA PHE A 49 6.29 1.12 34.31
C PHE A 49 4.96 0.35 34.21
N LEU A 50 3.94 0.76 34.98
CA LEU A 50 2.60 0.18 34.85
C LEU A 50 1.92 0.70 33.58
N LEU A 51 2.08 1.99 33.28
CA LEU A 51 1.54 2.64 32.09
C LEU A 51 2.10 2.00 30.81
N ALA A 52 3.43 1.86 30.71
CA ALA A 52 4.11 1.18 29.61
C ALA A 52 3.66 -0.28 29.45
N ARG A 53 3.52 -1.02 30.57
CA ARG A 53 3.03 -2.42 30.51
C ARG A 53 1.57 -2.53 30.06
N GLN A 54 0.69 -1.60 30.44
CA GLN A 54 -0.70 -1.61 29.98
C GLN A 54 -0.82 -1.17 28.52
N ALA A 55 -0.10 -0.12 28.11
CA ALA A 55 -0.03 0.30 26.70
C ALA A 55 0.52 -0.82 25.80
N LEU A 56 1.59 -1.53 26.22
CA LEU A 56 2.08 -2.71 25.51
C LEU A 56 1.07 -3.88 25.53
N ALA A 57 0.33 -4.10 26.62
CA ALA A 57 -0.72 -5.12 26.65
C ALA A 57 -1.91 -4.82 25.72
N ILE A 58 -2.10 -3.54 25.34
CA ILE A 58 -3.09 -3.10 24.35
C ILE A 58 -2.54 -3.24 22.91
N LEU A 59 -1.24 -3.03 22.68
CA LEU A 59 -0.62 -3.00 21.34
C LEU A 59 0.05 -4.32 20.87
N SER A 60 0.22 -5.29 21.77
CA SER A 60 1.04 -6.51 21.57
C SER A 60 0.18 -7.80 21.55
N PRO A 61 0.66 -9.00 21.17
CA PRO A 61 -0.18 -10.20 20.97
C PRO A 61 -0.82 -10.80 22.24
N GLN A 62 -0.73 -10.09 23.38
CA GLN A 62 -1.42 -10.40 24.63
C GLN A 62 -2.72 -9.60 24.80
N ALA A 63 -3.00 -8.66 23.88
CA ALA A 63 -4.30 -8.03 23.73
C ALA A 63 -5.37 -9.09 23.38
N PRO A 64 -6.67 -8.84 23.69
CA PRO A 64 -7.76 -9.76 23.37
C PRO A 64 -7.94 -10.09 21.87
N ALA A 65 -7.30 -9.30 20.98
CA ALA A 65 -7.15 -9.60 19.56
C ALA A 65 -5.75 -9.15 19.08
N GLU A 66 -5.15 -9.88 18.12
CA GLU A 66 -3.79 -9.62 17.61
C GLU A 66 -3.66 -8.33 16.75
N GLU A 67 -4.55 -7.35 16.88
CA GLU A 67 -4.86 -6.28 15.91
C GLU A 67 -3.65 -5.56 15.30
N CYS A 68 -2.85 -4.86 16.11
CA CYS A 68 -1.65 -4.14 15.63
C CYS A 68 -0.57 -5.11 15.16
N THR A 69 -0.49 -6.28 15.77
CA THR A 69 0.53 -7.32 15.52
C THR A 69 0.25 -8.22 14.33
N ALA A 70 -0.98 -8.22 13.82
CA ALA A 70 -1.37 -8.87 12.58
C ALA A 70 -0.84 -8.13 11.34
N CYS A 71 -0.40 -6.89 11.52
CA CYS A 71 0.16 -6.00 10.49
C CYS A 71 1.65 -5.69 10.74
N HIS A 72 2.03 -5.41 11.98
CA HIS A 72 3.34 -4.83 12.30
C HIS A 72 4.08 -5.56 13.43
N GLY A 73 5.39 -5.72 13.28
CA GLY A 73 6.26 -6.16 14.38
C GLY A 73 6.38 -5.08 15.46
N MET A 74 6.06 -5.43 16.71
CA MET A 74 6.25 -4.56 17.89
C MET A 74 7.71 -4.57 18.33
N THR A 75 8.52 -3.67 17.76
CA THR A 75 9.92 -3.45 18.15
C THR A 75 10.08 -2.11 18.87
N ARG A 76 11.18 -1.93 19.62
CA ARG A 76 11.54 -0.62 20.18
C ARG A 76 11.61 0.47 19.10
N GLN A 77 12.20 0.13 17.94
CA GLN A 77 12.29 1.02 16.79
C GLN A 77 10.89 1.41 16.25
N ARG A 78 9.92 0.47 16.23
CA ARG A 78 8.53 0.73 15.83
C ARG A 78 7.88 1.75 16.77
N ILE A 79 7.97 1.52 18.08
CA ILE A 79 7.37 2.40 19.09
C ILE A 79 8.03 3.79 19.04
N SER A 80 9.35 3.87 18.94
CA SER A 80 10.09 5.15 18.79
C SER A 80 9.73 5.89 17.50
N TYR A 81 9.53 5.19 16.38
CA TYR A 81 9.07 5.79 15.11
C TYR A 81 7.65 6.33 15.24
N TRP A 82 6.71 5.53 15.75
CA TRP A 82 5.34 5.99 15.99
C TRP A 82 5.28 7.15 16.98
N ARG A 83 6.16 7.18 17.99
CA ARG A 83 6.29 8.33 18.89
C ARG A 83 6.77 9.57 18.14
N ALA A 84 7.81 9.47 17.31
CA ALA A 84 8.28 10.61 16.52
C ALA A 84 7.19 11.20 15.60
N LEU A 85 6.31 10.36 15.03
CA LEU A 85 5.13 10.81 14.30
C LEU A 85 4.09 11.49 15.22
N SER A 86 3.87 10.94 16.42
CA SER A 86 2.91 11.47 17.41
C SER A 86 3.35 12.82 17.98
N ASP A 87 4.63 12.96 18.33
CA ASP A 87 5.25 14.21 18.79
C ASP A 87 5.10 15.31 17.72
N ASN A 88 5.28 14.95 16.44
CA ASN A 88 5.10 15.83 15.27
C ASN A 88 3.62 16.23 15.07
N ALA A 89 2.70 15.27 15.20
CA ALA A 89 1.25 15.51 15.13
C ALA A 89 0.77 16.50 16.21
N MET A 90 1.19 16.32 17.47
CA MET A 90 0.90 17.26 18.57
C MET A 90 1.56 18.63 18.38
N ALA A 91 2.78 18.67 17.85
CA ALA A 91 3.53 19.92 17.69
C ALA A 91 3.03 20.80 16.52
N LYS A 92 2.30 20.23 15.54
CA LYS A 92 1.84 20.94 14.34
C LYS A 92 0.32 20.98 14.17
N CYS A 93 -0.33 19.82 14.20
CA CYS A 93 -1.72 19.69 13.74
C CYS A 93 -2.71 19.69 14.89
N LEU A 94 -2.45 18.89 15.93
CA LEU A 94 -3.32 18.73 17.10
C LEU A 94 -3.01 19.78 18.18
N THR A 95 -2.79 21.03 17.76
CA THR A 95 -2.32 22.14 18.61
C THR A 95 -3.44 22.89 19.32
N ASP A 96 -4.67 22.87 18.77
CA ASP A 96 -5.90 23.24 19.47
C ASP A 96 -6.79 21.99 19.59
N LEU A 97 -6.98 21.51 20.82
CA LEU A 97 -7.89 20.39 21.11
C LEU A 97 -9.31 20.85 21.48
N SER A 98 -9.53 22.16 21.67
CA SER A 98 -10.85 22.74 21.96
C SER A 98 -11.67 22.99 20.69
N LEU A 99 -11.00 23.24 19.56
CA LEU A 99 -11.59 23.56 18.26
C LEU A 99 -12.67 24.65 18.37
N ALA A 100 -12.34 25.69 19.13
CA ALA A 100 -13.27 26.76 19.50
C ALA A 100 -13.83 27.52 18.27
N THR A 101 -13.16 27.47 17.12
CA THR A 101 -13.63 28.05 15.84
C THR A 101 -13.63 27.03 14.71
N GLN A 102 -14.44 27.28 13.67
CA GLN A 102 -14.43 26.51 12.43
C GLN A 102 -13.06 26.55 11.73
N GLU A 103 -12.41 27.72 11.73
CA GLU A 103 -11.07 27.93 11.16
C GLU A 103 -10.02 27.03 11.85
N SER A 104 -10.08 26.91 13.18
CA SER A 104 -9.18 26.04 13.94
C SER A 104 -9.37 24.56 13.57
N ALA A 105 -10.63 24.13 13.44
CA ALA A 105 -10.96 22.76 13.01
C ALA A 105 -10.53 22.47 11.57
N GLN A 106 -10.74 23.41 10.63
CA GLN A 106 -10.26 23.30 9.25
C GLN A 106 -8.73 23.18 9.22
N LYS A 107 -8.01 24.11 9.86
CA LYS A 107 -6.53 24.11 9.92
C LYS A 107 -5.97 22.82 10.55
N THR A 108 -6.63 22.29 11.58
CA THR A 108 -6.26 21.01 12.22
C THR A 108 -6.41 19.85 11.25
N ILE A 109 -7.53 19.78 10.52
CA ILE A 109 -7.81 18.72 9.54
C ILE A 109 -6.88 18.81 8.34
N ASP A 110 -6.70 20.00 7.77
CA ASP A 110 -5.87 20.19 6.60
C ASP A 110 -4.39 19.90 6.92
N CYS A 111 -3.91 20.19 8.14
CA CYS A 111 -2.59 19.77 8.61
C CYS A 111 -2.39 18.23 8.65
N ILE A 112 -3.46 17.45 8.84
CA ILE A 112 -3.39 15.97 8.86
C ILE A 112 -3.35 15.40 7.42
N ARG A 113 -3.61 16.21 6.39
CA ARG A 113 -3.43 15.80 5.00
C ARG A 113 -1.96 15.57 4.65
N GLU A 114 -1.74 14.76 3.62
CA GLU A 114 -0.44 14.48 3.02
C GLU A 114 0.26 15.77 2.54
N MET A 115 -0.51 16.69 1.94
CA MET A 115 -0.04 18.03 1.54
C MET A 115 -0.91 19.10 2.22
N PRO A 116 -0.51 19.62 3.41
CA PRO A 116 -1.33 20.54 4.19
C PRO A 116 -1.81 21.82 3.48
N ASP A 117 -1.02 22.34 2.54
CA ASP A 117 -1.37 23.53 1.76
C ASP A 117 -2.33 23.22 0.58
N VAL A 118 -2.74 21.96 0.41
CA VAL A 118 -3.65 21.48 -0.65
C VAL A 118 -4.90 20.86 0.00
N PRO A 119 -6.02 21.61 0.14
CA PRO A 119 -7.23 21.14 0.82
C PRO A 119 -7.96 19.95 0.17
N THR A 120 -7.55 19.54 -1.03
CA THR A 120 -8.05 18.36 -1.74
C THR A 120 -7.12 17.15 -1.65
N SER A 121 -5.96 17.26 -0.99
CA SER A 121 -5.01 16.15 -0.86
C SER A 121 -5.47 15.10 0.16
N ASP A 122 -4.90 13.90 0.01
CA ASP A 122 -5.26 12.72 0.78
C ASP A 122 -4.90 12.84 2.27
N PHE A 123 -5.54 12.05 3.11
CA PHE A 123 -5.18 11.95 4.53
C PHE A 123 -4.17 10.82 4.76
N THR A 124 -3.15 11.06 5.59
CA THR A 124 -2.11 10.07 5.91
C THR A 124 -2.03 9.76 7.41
N PRO A 125 -1.91 8.48 7.82
CA PRO A 125 -1.67 8.14 9.23
C PRO A 125 -0.29 8.59 9.72
N THR A 126 0.65 8.96 8.82
CA THR A 126 1.96 9.50 9.22
C THR A 126 1.84 10.83 9.96
N ASN A 127 0.85 11.66 9.63
CA ASN A 127 0.59 12.95 10.30
C ASN A 127 -0.25 12.80 11.60
N LEU A 128 -0.52 11.56 12.03
CA LEU A 128 -1.18 11.24 13.30
C LEU A 128 -0.32 10.34 14.22
N GLY A 129 0.54 9.49 13.68
CA GLY A 129 1.28 8.51 14.50
C GLY A 129 0.33 7.60 15.26
N ILE A 130 0.46 7.52 16.59
CA ILE A 130 -0.40 6.69 17.43
C ILE A 130 -1.86 7.18 17.46
N TYR A 131 -2.10 8.47 17.18
CA TYR A 131 -3.45 9.05 17.16
C TYR A 131 -4.33 8.53 16.01
N ALA A 132 -3.73 7.82 15.04
CA ALA A 132 -4.48 7.03 14.05
C ALA A 132 -5.38 5.96 14.70
N THR A 133 -5.06 5.52 15.93
CA THR A 133 -5.90 4.59 16.72
C THR A 133 -7.12 5.24 17.36
N ALA A 134 -7.13 6.57 17.50
CA ALA A 134 -8.23 7.35 18.07
C ALA A 134 -9.18 7.95 17.02
N VAL A 135 -8.92 7.75 15.72
CA VAL A 135 -9.69 8.35 14.61
C VAL A 135 -11.21 8.12 14.72
N ARG A 136 -11.61 7.00 15.33
CA ARG A 136 -13.02 6.60 15.51
C ARG A 136 -13.64 7.06 16.83
N LEU A 137 -12.87 7.74 17.69
CA LEU A 137 -13.37 8.35 18.93
C LEU A 137 -14.07 9.68 18.66
N PRO A 138 -15.01 10.12 19.52
CA PRO A 138 -15.92 11.22 19.20
C PRO A 138 -15.27 12.56 18.86
N TRP A 139 -14.04 12.83 19.33
CA TRP A 139 -13.35 14.10 19.07
C TRP A 139 -13.08 14.33 17.58
N PHE A 140 -12.68 13.31 16.81
CA PHE A 140 -12.43 13.48 15.37
C PHE A 140 -13.73 13.72 14.61
N LYS A 141 -14.82 13.01 14.92
CA LYS A 141 -16.12 13.28 14.30
C LYS A 141 -16.61 14.70 14.63
N PHE A 142 -16.40 15.16 15.87
CA PHE A 142 -16.66 16.54 16.25
C PHE A 142 -15.80 17.54 15.46
N ALA A 143 -14.50 17.28 15.26
CA ALA A 143 -13.61 18.15 14.50
C ALA A 143 -14.10 18.36 13.05
N PHE A 144 -14.50 17.28 12.38
CA PHE A 144 -15.01 17.35 11.00
C PHE A 144 -16.37 18.05 10.92
N TRP A 145 -17.28 17.82 11.87
CA TRP A 145 -18.50 18.63 12.01
C TRP A 145 -18.17 20.12 12.25
N ARG A 146 -17.21 20.42 13.12
CA ARG A 146 -16.81 21.79 13.46
C ARG A 146 -16.19 22.53 12.27
N ALA A 147 -15.49 21.82 11.39
CA ALA A 147 -14.85 22.35 10.19
C ALA A 147 -15.81 22.54 9.00
N TYR A 148 -16.74 21.60 8.79
CA TYR A 148 -17.52 21.51 7.53
C TYR A 148 -19.04 21.50 7.72
N GLY A 149 -19.55 21.57 8.95
CA GLY A 149 -21.00 21.59 9.25
C GLY A 149 -21.69 20.33 8.73
N ASP A 150 -22.74 20.52 7.92
CA ASP A 150 -23.54 19.44 7.31
C ASP A 150 -22.70 18.52 6.39
N ALA A 151 -21.58 18.99 5.84
CA ALA A 151 -20.65 18.16 5.06
C ALA A 151 -19.65 17.38 5.92
N GLY A 152 -19.65 17.60 7.24
CA GLY A 152 -18.71 17.00 8.19
C GLY A 152 -18.73 15.47 8.21
N ASP A 153 -19.92 14.86 8.21
CA ASP A 153 -20.05 13.39 8.25
C ASP A 153 -19.46 12.71 7.00
N ALA A 154 -19.58 13.33 5.83
CA ALA A 154 -19.01 12.80 4.58
C ALA A 154 -17.47 12.93 4.57
N GLN A 155 -16.94 14.09 4.97
CA GLN A 155 -15.50 14.33 5.07
C GLN A 155 -14.85 13.45 6.16
N TYR A 156 -15.52 13.29 7.31
CA TYR A 156 -15.12 12.35 8.36
C TYR A 156 -15.09 10.92 7.85
N THR A 157 -16.08 10.50 7.06
CA THR A 157 -16.13 9.13 6.50
C THR A 157 -14.95 8.88 5.55
N ALA A 158 -14.58 9.85 4.70
CA ALA A 158 -13.40 9.74 3.86
C ALA A 158 -12.11 9.66 4.70
N PHE A 159 -11.98 10.51 5.73
CA PHE A 159 -10.87 10.52 6.68
C PHE A 159 -10.72 9.19 7.45
N GLU A 160 -11.80 8.68 8.05
CA GLU A 160 -11.78 7.40 8.78
C GLU A 160 -11.29 6.27 7.87
N ASN A 161 -11.86 6.18 6.66
CA ASN A 161 -11.44 5.18 5.69
C ASN A 161 -9.99 5.39 5.25
N ALA A 162 -9.47 6.61 5.15
CA ALA A 162 -8.08 6.88 4.75
C ALA A 162 -7.04 6.57 5.85
N VAL A 163 -7.28 6.91 7.12
CA VAL A 163 -6.23 6.86 8.16
C VAL A 163 -6.49 5.98 9.38
N ALA A 164 -7.72 5.52 9.63
CA ALA A 164 -8.03 4.83 10.89
C ALA A 164 -7.29 3.49 11.06
N MET A 165 -6.76 3.27 12.26
CA MET A 165 -6.09 2.04 12.67
C MET A 165 -6.83 1.41 13.88
N PRO A 166 -6.97 0.08 13.98
CA PRO A 166 -6.70 -0.92 12.94
C PRO A 166 -7.59 -0.72 11.70
N LYS A 167 -7.11 -1.21 10.55
CA LYS A 167 -7.70 -0.86 9.24
C LYS A 167 -9.00 -1.61 8.89
N THR A 168 -9.22 -2.80 9.43
CA THR A 168 -10.44 -3.58 9.15
C THR A 168 -11.63 -3.04 9.95
N SER A 169 -12.77 -2.85 9.29
CA SER A 169 -14.07 -2.48 9.90
C SER A 169 -14.48 -3.36 11.08
N ASP A 170 -14.06 -4.63 11.04
CA ASP A 170 -14.48 -5.68 11.97
C ASP A 170 -13.47 -5.88 13.12
N ALA A 171 -12.38 -5.10 13.15
CA ALA A 171 -11.52 -5.05 14.32
C ALA A 171 -12.24 -4.30 15.46
N PRO A 172 -12.14 -4.77 16.71
CA PRO A 172 -12.39 -3.93 17.87
C PRO A 172 -11.62 -2.61 17.75
N GLN A 173 -12.18 -1.58 18.36
CA GLN A 173 -11.60 -0.25 18.39
C GLN A 173 -11.13 0.01 19.83
N LEU A 174 -10.04 0.76 20.01
CA LEU A 174 -9.64 1.18 21.35
C LEU A 174 -10.77 2.01 21.96
N THR A 175 -11.21 1.64 23.16
CA THR A 175 -12.07 2.52 23.96
C THR A 175 -11.30 3.79 24.32
N GLN A 176 -12.02 4.86 24.72
CA GLN A 176 -11.37 6.08 25.21
C GLN A 176 -10.34 5.76 26.31
N GLU A 177 -10.68 4.89 27.27
CA GLU A 177 -9.79 4.45 28.36
C GLU A 177 -8.53 3.73 27.85
N GLN A 178 -8.66 2.81 26.89
CA GLN A 178 -7.52 2.11 26.29
C GLN A 178 -6.63 3.07 25.50
N PHE A 179 -7.24 3.99 24.74
CA PHE A 179 -6.52 5.01 24.02
C PHE A 179 -5.83 6.00 24.96
N ASP A 180 -6.46 6.44 26.06
CA ASP A 180 -5.88 7.35 27.04
C ASP A 180 -4.58 6.77 27.65
N ILE A 181 -4.59 5.47 27.99
CA ILE A 181 -3.41 4.73 28.48
C ILE A 181 -2.26 4.76 27.46
N VAL A 182 -2.56 4.46 26.18
CA VAL A 182 -1.57 4.46 25.10
C VAL A 182 -1.07 5.88 24.80
N ALA A 183 -1.98 6.85 24.70
CA ALA A 183 -1.70 8.24 24.37
C ALA A 183 -0.89 8.96 25.45
N GLU A 184 -1.16 8.68 26.74
CA GLU A 184 -0.37 9.23 27.84
C GLU A 184 1.04 8.63 27.88
N TRP A 185 1.21 7.31 27.61
CA TRP A 185 2.55 6.72 27.51
C TRP A 185 3.38 7.36 26.39
N PHE A 186 2.76 7.58 25.23
CA PHE A 186 3.40 8.27 24.10
C PHE A 186 3.69 9.74 24.42
N ALA A 187 2.76 10.47 25.03
CA ALA A 187 2.93 11.88 25.42
C ALA A 187 4.00 12.10 26.49
N ARG A 188 4.29 11.11 27.35
CA ARG A 188 5.45 11.13 28.26
C ARG A 188 6.78 10.78 27.59
N GLY A 189 6.77 10.49 26.29
CA GLY A 189 7.96 10.17 25.52
C GLY A 189 8.34 8.68 25.53
N VAL A 190 7.37 7.78 25.74
CA VAL A 190 7.51 6.31 25.92
C VAL A 190 8.54 5.91 27.00
N PRO A 191 8.39 6.40 28.24
CA PRO A 191 9.28 6.07 29.35
C PRO A 191 9.35 4.56 29.60
N VAL A 192 10.51 4.09 30.07
CA VAL A 192 10.87 2.70 30.37
C VAL A 192 10.60 1.66 29.25
N LEU A 193 10.46 2.10 27.99
CA LEU A 193 10.38 1.23 26.81
C LEU A 193 11.49 0.17 26.77
N ASP A 194 12.71 0.55 27.14
CA ASP A 194 13.88 -0.34 27.15
C ASP A 194 13.83 -1.40 28.28
N ASP A 195 13.03 -1.18 29.32
CA ASP A 195 12.83 -2.15 30.42
C ASP A 195 11.59 -3.03 30.21
N THR A 196 10.56 -2.51 29.51
CA THR A 196 9.26 -3.19 29.35
C THR A 196 9.10 -3.95 28.04
N LEU A 197 9.76 -3.52 26.96
CA LEU A 197 9.83 -4.26 25.69
C LEU A 197 11.25 -4.80 25.54
N PRO A 198 11.52 -6.10 25.77
CA PRO A 198 12.88 -6.64 25.68
C PRO A 198 13.48 -6.46 24.28
N LEU A 199 14.80 -6.52 24.17
CA LEU A 199 15.44 -6.59 22.86
C LEU A 199 15.01 -7.89 22.17
N ASP A 200 14.51 -7.76 20.94
CA ASP A 200 14.24 -8.85 20.01
C ASP A 200 15.32 -8.80 18.92
N PRO A 201 16.54 -9.32 19.18
CA PRO A 201 17.68 -9.10 18.31
C PRO A 201 17.54 -9.92 17.02
N ALA A 202 17.14 -9.23 15.95
CA ALA A 202 17.26 -9.74 14.59
C ALA A 202 18.72 -10.17 14.29
N PRO A 203 18.93 -11.10 13.33
CA PRO A 203 20.28 -11.51 12.95
C PRO A 203 21.16 -10.31 12.59
N SER A 204 22.45 -10.36 12.94
CA SER A 204 23.39 -9.25 12.71
C SER A 204 24.19 -9.35 11.41
N THR A 205 24.11 -10.50 10.73
CA THR A 205 24.85 -10.79 9.49
C THR A 205 23.94 -11.45 8.46
N CYS A 206 24.18 -11.16 7.19
CA CYS A 206 23.65 -11.92 6.07
C CYS A 206 24.79 -12.69 5.41
N THR A 207 24.55 -13.98 5.13
CA THR A 207 25.44 -14.82 4.34
C THR A 207 24.70 -15.24 3.08
N ASN A 208 25.25 -14.94 1.91
CA ASN A 208 24.69 -15.38 0.64
C ASN A 208 24.70 -16.91 0.56
N GLY A 209 23.59 -17.49 0.14
CA GLY A 209 23.48 -18.93 -0.07
C GLY A 209 22.39 -19.24 -1.07
N ILE A 210 22.69 -20.06 -2.08
CA ILE A 210 21.73 -20.48 -3.11
C ILE A 210 21.87 -21.99 -3.25
N SER A 211 20.82 -22.74 -2.90
CA SER A 211 20.84 -24.20 -3.02
C SER A 211 20.52 -24.66 -4.45
N ALA A 212 20.88 -25.91 -4.75
CA ALA A 212 20.58 -26.54 -6.04
C ALA A 212 19.07 -26.59 -6.36
N ASP A 213 18.20 -26.55 -5.34
CA ASP A 213 16.75 -26.48 -5.50
C ASP A 213 16.29 -25.25 -6.29
N VAL A 214 16.99 -24.11 -6.18
CA VAL A 214 16.69 -22.91 -6.99
C VAL A 214 16.96 -23.17 -8.46
N ALA A 215 18.13 -23.72 -8.80
CA ALA A 215 18.48 -24.04 -10.19
C ALA A 215 17.55 -25.09 -10.79
N ALA A 216 17.17 -26.12 -10.01
CA ALA A 216 16.21 -27.14 -10.42
C ALA A 216 14.80 -26.56 -10.63
N HIS A 217 14.33 -25.69 -9.74
CA HIS A 217 13.04 -25.02 -9.83
C HIS A 217 12.94 -24.10 -11.05
N VAL A 218 13.92 -23.22 -11.25
CA VAL A 218 13.99 -22.33 -12.43
C VAL A 218 14.00 -23.13 -13.73
N SER A 219 14.77 -24.23 -13.78
CA SER A 219 14.82 -25.11 -14.96
C SER A 219 13.48 -25.79 -15.26
N ALA A 220 12.71 -26.13 -14.22
CA ALA A 220 11.36 -26.67 -14.38
C ALA A 220 10.34 -25.59 -14.78
N MET A 221 10.40 -24.40 -14.19
CA MET A 221 9.45 -23.31 -14.46
C MET A 221 9.66 -22.66 -15.83
N ALA A 222 10.86 -22.74 -16.41
CA ALA A 222 11.12 -22.35 -17.80
C ALA A 222 10.28 -23.13 -18.83
N THR A 223 9.86 -24.37 -18.51
CA THR A 223 9.06 -25.23 -19.41
C THR A 223 7.65 -25.55 -18.90
N THR A 224 7.41 -25.43 -17.59
CA THR A 224 6.11 -25.77 -16.96
C THR A 224 5.49 -24.63 -16.14
N GLY A 225 6.17 -23.50 -15.99
CA GLY A 225 5.67 -22.32 -15.29
C GLY A 225 4.61 -21.55 -16.06
N TRP A 226 4.00 -20.54 -15.44
CA TRP A 226 2.89 -19.79 -16.03
C TRP A 226 3.26 -19.09 -17.35
N ARG A 227 4.52 -18.68 -17.55
CA ARG A 227 5.02 -18.15 -18.84
C ARG A 227 5.08 -19.18 -19.98
N ALA A 228 5.12 -20.47 -19.65
CA ALA A 228 4.96 -21.55 -20.62
C ALA A 228 3.46 -21.85 -20.84
N VAL A 229 2.70 -22.01 -19.75
CA VAL A 229 1.26 -22.33 -19.79
C VAL A 229 0.44 -21.25 -20.52
N ASN A 230 0.64 -19.96 -20.19
CA ASN A 230 -0.11 -18.87 -20.82
C ASN A 230 0.23 -18.70 -22.30
N ARG A 231 1.45 -19.04 -22.71
CA ARG A 231 1.88 -19.10 -24.11
C ARG A 231 1.22 -20.27 -24.85
N GLN A 232 1.16 -21.44 -24.23
CA GLN A 232 0.45 -22.61 -24.75
C GLN A 232 -1.06 -22.35 -24.88
N ASN A 233 -1.64 -21.63 -23.93
CA ASN A 233 -3.05 -21.19 -23.93
C ASN A 233 -3.31 -20.01 -24.90
N MET A 234 -2.30 -19.53 -25.63
CA MET A 234 -2.40 -18.40 -26.57
C MET A 234 -2.97 -17.12 -25.94
N MET A 235 -2.59 -16.82 -24.69
CA MET A 235 -3.01 -15.62 -23.97
C MET A 235 -2.64 -14.36 -24.77
N ALA A 236 -3.63 -13.54 -25.08
CA ALA A 236 -3.51 -12.35 -25.94
C ALA A 236 -2.84 -11.19 -25.20
N MET A 237 -1.50 -11.21 -25.15
CA MET A 237 -0.68 -10.18 -24.50
C MET A 237 -0.89 -8.79 -25.11
N TYR A 238 -1.08 -7.79 -24.25
CA TYR A 238 -1.35 -6.40 -24.62
C TYR A 238 -0.25 -5.82 -25.53
N GLY A 239 -0.67 -5.13 -26.59
CA GLY A 239 0.25 -4.45 -27.53
C GLY A 239 1.22 -5.37 -28.28
N CYS A 240 1.02 -6.69 -28.31
CA CYS A 240 1.79 -7.59 -29.18
C CYS A 240 1.24 -7.66 -30.61
N GLY A 241 -0.07 -7.47 -30.81
CA GLY A 241 -0.69 -7.60 -32.12
C GLY A 241 -0.50 -9.01 -32.69
N ALA A 242 0.26 -9.15 -33.78
CA ALA A 242 0.61 -10.43 -34.40
C ALA A 242 2.03 -10.93 -34.04
N ALA A 243 2.75 -10.26 -33.12
CA ALA A 243 4.09 -10.67 -32.71
C ALA A 243 4.07 -11.97 -31.90
N THR A 244 4.94 -12.92 -32.27
CA THR A 244 5.13 -14.21 -31.58
C THR A 244 6.37 -14.25 -30.68
N ASP A 245 7.31 -13.32 -30.87
CA ASP A 245 8.44 -13.05 -29.98
C ASP A 245 8.08 -11.88 -29.06
N PRO A 246 8.08 -12.07 -27.72
CA PRO A 246 7.83 -11.00 -26.74
C PRO A 246 8.66 -9.73 -26.95
N LYS A 247 9.88 -9.83 -27.50
CA LYS A 247 10.76 -8.66 -27.78
C LYS A 247 10.18 -7.73 -28.87
N ASN A 248 9.19 -8.21 -29.63
CA ASN A 248 8.49 -7.43 -30.64
C ASN A 248 7.12 -6.90 -30.16
N CYS A 249 6.72 -7.19 -28.93
CA CYS A 249 5.56 -6.56 -28.31
C CYS A 249 5.85 -5.10 -27.92
N LEU A 250 4.78 -4.32 -27.71
CA LEU A 250 4.83 -2.91 -27.29
C LEU A 250 5.66 -1.98 -28.20
N GLN A 251 6.10 -2.43 -29.39
CA GLN A 251 6.96 -1.64 -30.26
C GLN A 251 6.31 -0.35 -30.77
N SER A 252 4.96 -0.33 -30.85
CA SER A 252 4.15 0.85 -31.17
C SER A 252 3.94 1.83 -30.00
N ILE A 253 4.26 1.45 -28.77
CA ILE A 253 4.15 2.31 -27.59
C ILE A 253 5.35 3.26 -27.55
N PRO A 254 5.18 4.57 -27.30
CA PRO A 254 6.28 5.53 -27.22
C PRO A 254 7.41 5.11 -26.27
N LEU A 255 8.65 5.42 -26.65
CA LEU A 255 9.78 5.33 -25.73
C LEU A 255 9.65 6.37 -24.62
N ALA A 256 10.03 5.99 -23.41
CA ALA A 256 10.18 6.90 -22.29
C ALA A 256 11.46 7.76 -22.44
N PRO A 257 11.67 8.83 -21.64
CA PRO A 257 12.85 9.67 -21.69
C PRO A 257 14.17 8.87 -21.71
N SER A 258 15.06 9.18 -22.65
CA SER A 258 16.27 8.38 -22.87
C SER A 258 17.25 8.40 -21.69
N SER A 259 17.16 9.41 -20.83
CA SER A 259 17.87 9.52 -19.56
C SER A 259 17.57 8.38 -18.57
N TRP A 260 16.37 7.79 -18.63
CA TRP A 260 15.97 6.69 -17.76
C TRP A 260 16.58 5.33 -18.17
N ASN A 261 17.08 5.21 -19.41
CA ASN A 261 17.65 3.97 -19.92
C ASN A 261 19.12 3.81 -19.50
N LEU A 262 19.53 2.58 -19.18
CA LEU A 262 20.95 2.21 -19.09
C LEU A 262 21.41 1.47 -20.36
N PRO A 263 22.63 1.73 -20.88
CA PRO A 263 23.16 1.03 -22.04
C PRO A 263 23.10 -0.49 -21.89
N SER A 264 22.50 -1.17 -22.88
CA SER A 264 22.32 -2.63 -22.90
C SER A 264 21.52 -3.21 -21.71
N ARG A 265 20.62 -2.43 -21.10
CA ARG A 265 19.71 -2.87 -20.01
C ARG A 265 18.22 -2.82 -20.40
N GLY A 266 17.91 -3.00 -21.69
CA GLY A 266 16.57 -2.84 -22.25
C GLY A 266 16.23 -1.39 -22.60
N GLN A 267 14.97 -1.14 -22.93
CA GLN A 267 14.40 0.17 -23.25
C GLN A 267 13.07 0.36 -22.52
N TRP A 268 12.92 1.53 -21.88
CA TRP A 268 11.67 1.92 -21.23
C TRP A 268 10.67 2.53 -22.23
N ARG A 269 9.40 2.18 -22.06
CA ARG A 269 8.24 2.64 -22.86
C ARG A 269 7.14 3.16 -21.94
N MET A 270 6.47 4.22 -22.37
CA MET A 270 5.42 4.88 -21.59
C MET A 270 4.05 4.29 -21.95
N LEU A 271 3.49 3.45 -21.08
CA LEU A 271 2.20 2.79 -21.29
C LEU A 271 1.03 3.74 -21.00
N LYS A 272 1.15 4.56 -19.96
CA LYS A 272 0.19 5.60 -19.61
C LYS A 272 0.90 6.84 -19.06
N ASP A 273 0.36 7.99 -19.42
CA ASP A 273 0.59 9.30 -18.81
C ASP A 273 -0.60 9.56 -17.88
N GLU A 274 -0.36 9.76 -16.58
CA GLU A 274 -1.41 9.67 -15.56
C GLU A 274 -1.87 11.05 -15.06
N THR A 275 -3.19 11.23 -15.00
CA THR A 275 -3.83 12.49 -14.58
C THR A 275 -4.28 12.45 -13.11
N TYR A 276 -3.60 11.64 -12.30
CA TYR A 276 -3.83 11.40 -10.88
C TYR A 276 -2.55 10.85 -10.25
N THR A 277 -2.46 10.84 -8.92
CA THR A 277 -1.29 10.30 -8.20
C THR A 277 -1.61 8.97 -7.55
N THR A 278 -0.68 8.01 -7.57
CA THR A 278 -0.79 6.77 -6.79
C THR A 278 -0.30 6.97 -5.35
N SER A 279 -0.42 5.96 -4.46
CA SER A 279 0.19 5.98 -3.12
C SER A 279 0.78 4.63 -2.68
N PHE A 280 0.30 3.52 -3.23
CA PHE A 280 0.71 2.15 -2.86
C PHE A 280 1.00 1.30 -4.11
N TRP A 281 1.11 -0.03 -3.97
CA TRP A 281 1.67 -0.87 -5.03
C TRP A 281 0.88 -0.83 -6.34
N THR A 282 1.63 -1.01 -7.42
CA THR A 282 1.14 -1.17 -8.79
C THR A 282 1.33 -2.62 -9.24
N ARG A 283 0.31 -3.24 -9.85
CA ARG A 283 0.38 -4.61 -10.40
C ARG A 283 -0.49 -4.75 -11.65
N SER A 284 0.00 -5.45 -12.67
CA SER A 284 -0.75 -5.75 -13.89
C SER A 284 -1.43 -7.12 -13.87
N SER A 285 -2.42 -7.28 -14.76
CA SER A 285 -2.87 -8.59 -15.22
C SER A 285 -1.73 -9.36 -15.93
N PRO A 286 -1.82 -10.69 -16.02
CA PRO A 286 -0.85 -11.51 -16.76
C PRO A 286 -0.70 -11.13 -18.23
N ASP A 287 -1.79 -10.74 -18.88
CA ASP A 287 -1.79 -10.22 -20.27
C ASP A 287 -1.27 -8.78 -20.39
N GLY A 288 -1.12 -8.07 -19.26
CA GLY A 288 -0.69 -6.68 -19.18
C GLY A 288 -1.63 -5.66 -19.82
N ARG A 289 -2.92 -5.99 -20.04
CA ARG A 289 -3.95 -5.02 -20.43
C ARG A 289 -4.36 -4.13 -19.27
N PHE A 290 -4.56 -4.74 -18.10
CA PHE A 290 -5.04 -4.05 -16.91
C PHE A 290 -3.87 -3.77 -15.95
N VAL A 291 -3.81 -2.56 -15.39
CA VAL A 291 -2.83 -2.20 -14.36
C VAL A 291 -3.57 -1.59 -13.18
N GLY A 292 -3.63 -2.32 -12.07
CA GLY A 292 -4.16 -1.83 -10.80
C GLY A 292 -3.13 -0.99 -10.06
N GLN A 293 -3.60 0.06 -9.38
CA GLN A 293 -2.79 1.01 -8.61
C GLN A 293 -3.52 1.40 -7.33
N GLY A 294 -2.85 1.26 -6.18
CA GLY A 294 -3.40 1.65 -4.88
C GLY A 294 -3.21 3.13 -4.56
N VAL A 295 -4.21 3.75 -3.91
CA VAL A 295 -4.11 5.11 -3.32
C VAL A 295 -4.59 5.13 -1.86
N SER A 296 -4.43 6.28 -1.21
CA SER A 296 -4.75 6.57 0.20
C SER A 296 -6.23 6.82 0.50
N ASN A 297 -6.91 7.68 -0.28
CA ASN A 297 -8.34 7.98 -0.13
C ASN A 297 -9.27 6.96 -0.83
N ILE A 298 -10.60 7.13 -0.68
CA ILE A 298 -11.64 6.46 -1.50
C ILE A 298 -12.80 7.42 -1.86
N PRO A 299 -13.53 7.20 -2.98
CA PRO A 299 -13.22 6.26 -4.07
C PRO A 299 -11.91 6.68 -4.75
N GLY A 300 -10.97 5.75 -4.90
CA GLY A 300 -9.57 6.14 -4.90
C GLY A 300 -8.66 5.27 -5.75
N SER A 301 -8.56 3.96 -5.45
CA SER A 301 -7.68 3.10 -6.24
C SER A 301 -8.16 3.02 -7.69
N TYR A 302 -7.23 2.82 -8.63
CA TYR A 302 -7.51 2.81 -10.06
C TYR A 302 -7.15 1.45 -10.68
N ILE A 303 -7.86 1.10 -11.75
CA ILE A 303 -7.42 0.08 -12.72
C ILE A 303 -7.36 0.75 -14.09
N LEU A 304 -6.15 0.98 -14.58
CA LEU A 304 -5.90 1.36 -15.97
C LEU A 304 -6.30 0.21 -16.89
N ASP A 305 -7.14 0.50 -17.87
CA ASP A 305 -7.41 -0.38 -19.00
C ASP A 305 -6.68 0.17 -20.22
N LEU A 306 -5.45 -0.31 -20.44
CA LEU A 306 -4.55 0.18 -21.48
C LEU A 306 -5.06 -0.10 -22.91
N GLN A 307 -6.10 -0.92 -23.07
CA GLN A 307 -6.77 -1.13 -24.36
C GLN A 307 -7.87 -0.08 -24.63
N ARG A 308 -8.51 0.45 -23.59
CA ARG A 308 -9.51 1.54 -23.68
C ARG A 308 -8.91 2.94 -23.42
N ASP A 309 -7.68 3.00 -22.91
CA ASP A 309 -6.98 4.21 -22.44
C ASP A 309 -7.66 4.94 -21.26
N VAL A 310 -8.49 4.23 -20.49
CA VAL A 310 -9.24 4.78 -19.34
C VAL A 310 -8.70 4.27 -18.00
N ALA A 311 -8.77 5.12 -16.98
CA ALA A 311 -8.63 4.73 -15.59
C ALA A 311 -10.02 4.43 -15.01
N VAL A 312 -10.27 3.18 -14.62
CA VAL A 312 -11.49 2.75 -13.95
C VAL A 312 -11.31 2.97 -12.44
N THR A 313 -12.19 3.74 -11.81
CA THR A 313 -12.18 3.88 -10.34
C THR A 313 -12.67 2.60 -9.67
N ILE A 314 -12.02 2.20 -8.58
CA ILE A 314 -12.41 1.02 -7.81
C ILE A 314 -12.47 1.33 -6.31
N ASN A 315 -13.51 0.82 -5.64
CA ASN A 315 -13.89 1.17 -4.26
C ASN A 315 -13.05 0.42 -3.20
N VAL A 316 -11.73 0.63 -3.24
CA VAL A 316 -10.69 -0.13 -2.52
C VAL A 316 -9.46 0.74 -2.25
N GLN A 317 -8.57 0.27 -1.38
CA GLN A 317 -7.27 0.89 -1.02
C GLN A 317 -6.13 -0.13 -1.12
N TYR A 318 -4.88 0.34 -1.06
CA TYR A 318 -3.69 -0.52 -1.01
C TYR A 318 -3.61 -1.47 -2.22
N ASP A 319 -3.34 -2.75 -1.98
CA ASP A 319 -2.53 -3.51 -2.93
C ASP A 319 -3.34 -4.34 -3.93
N PRO A 320 -3.22 -4.06 -5.24
CA PRO A 320 -3.72 -4.90 -6.31
C PRO A 320 -2.89 -6.18 -6.43
N SER A 321 -3.52 -7.26 -6.88
CA SER A 321 -2.85 -8.50 -7.24
C SER A 321 -3.70 -9.27 -8.26
N PHE A 322 -3.09 -9.91 -9.26
CA PHE A 322 -3.81 -10.63 -10.31
C PHE A 322 -3.45 -12.11 -10.30
N PHE A 323 -4.44 -12.98 -10.54
CA PHE A 323 -4.18 -14.42 -10.67
C PHE A 323 -3.43 -14.70 -11.96
N PRO A 324 -2.43 -15.61 -11.94
CA PRO A 324 -1.42 -15.74 -13.00
C PRO A 324 -1.96 -16.33 -14.31
N ASP A 325 -3.15 -16.92 -14.29
CA ASP A 325 -3.87 -17.45 -15.45
C ASP A 325 -4.91 -16.46 -16.01
N ASN A 326 -4.93 -15.24 -15.49
CA ASN A 326 -5.83 -14.14 -15.87
C ASN A 326 -7.31 -14.41 -15.53
N SER A 327 -7.60 -15.28 -14.56
CA SER A 327 -8.97 -15.62 -14.15
C SER A 327 -9.63 -14.58 -13.24
N GLY A 328 -8.85 -13.69 -12.63
CA GLY A 328 -9.35 -12.70 -11.66
C GLY A 328 -8.25 -11.91 -10.96
N PHE A 329 -8.68 -11.10 -10.00
CA PHE A 329 -7.83 -10.17 -9.27
C PHE A 329 -8.27 -10.04 -7.81
N ALA A 330 -7.41 -9.45 -6.99
CA ALA A 330 -7.64 -9.12 -5.60
C ALA A 330 -7.16 -7.69 -5.30
N PHE A 331 -7.82 -7.01 -4.37
CA PHE A 331 -7.57 -5.61 -3.99
C PHE A 331 -8.00 -5.41 -2.52
N GLN A 332 -7.32 -4.56 -1.75
CA GLN A 332 -7.50 -4.45 -0.29
C GLN A 332 -8.35 -3.26 0.16
N GLY A 333 -8.49 -3.07 1.48
CA GLY A 333 -9.19 -1.92 2.07
C GLY A 333 -10.71 -1.89 1.86
N GLY A 334 -11.28 -2.77 1.04
CA GLY A 334 -12.71 -2.97 0.84
C GLY A 334 -13.25 -4.19 1.61
N GLY A 335 -14.58 -4.27 1.73
CA GLY A 335 -15.26 -5.41 2.36
C GLY A 335 -15.12 -6.69 1.54
N ASN A 336 -15.47 -6.65 0.25
CA ASN A 336 -15.10 -7.66 -0.74
C ASN A 336 -13.70 -7.32 -1.28
N ASN A 337 -12.88 -8.34 -1.56
CA ASN A 337 -11.45 -8.18 -1.86
C ASN A 337 -10.90 -9.13 -2.95
N VAL A 338 -11.74 -9.98 -3.56
CA VAL A 338 -11.36 -10.86 -4.69
C VAL A 338 -12.48 -10.90 -5.72
N CYS A 339 -12.17 -10.74 -7.01
CA CYS A 339 -13.14 -10.68 -8.11
C CYS A 339 -12.70 -11.51 -9.33
N GLY A 340 -13.66 -12.04 -10.09
CA GLY A 340 -13.40 -12.62 -11.41
C GLY A 340 -13.01 -11.58 -12.46
N ILE A 341 -12.18 -11.95 -13.44
CA ILE A 341 -11.71 -11.02 -14.50
C ILE A 341 -12.86 -10.48 -15.36
N GLY A 342 -14.00 -11.19 -15.36
CA GLY A 342 -15.26 -10.81 -16.00
C GLY A 342 -15.62 -9.35 -15.75
N VAL A 343 -15.48 -8.89 -14.50
CA VAL A 343 -15.72 -7.50 -14.07
C VAL A 343 -14.96 -6.52 -14.96
N LEU A 344 -13.65 -6.68 -15.15
CA LEU A 344 -12.84 -5.77 -15.97
C LEU A 344 -13.15 -5.91 -17.47
N THR A 345 -13.31 -7.15 -17.94
CA THR A 345 -13.59 -7.42 -19.36
C THR A 345 -14.98 -6.99 -19.82
N SER A 346 -15.92 -6.75 -18.89
CA SER A 346 -17.22 -6.10 -19.17
C SER A 346 -17.07 -4.65 -19.66
N ASN A 347 -15.88 -4.06 -19.50
CA ASN A 347 -15.53 -2.67 -19.79
C ASN A 347 -16.30 -1.65 -18.92
N PRO A 348 -16.22 -1.76 -17.58
CA PRO A 348 -16.94 -0.89 -16.65
C PRO A 348 -16.40 0.55 -16.68
N THR A 349 -17.20 1.47 -16.14
CA THR A 349 -16.84 2.85 -15.80
C THR A 349 -16.18 2.95 -14.42
N ASP A 350 -16.70 2.16 -13.48
CA ASP A 350 -16.39 2.15 -12.06
C ASP A 350 -16.64 0.74 -11.50
N ILE A 351 -16.00 0.39 -10.39
CA ILE A 351 -16.10 -0.93 -9.74
C ILE A 351 -16.35 -0.74 -8.24
N THR A 352 -17.46 -1.27 -7.75
CA THR A 352 -17.94 -1.06 -6.37
C THR A 352 -17.45 -2.13 -5.38
N MET A 353 -16.88 -3.22 -5.90
CA MET A 353 -16.64 -4.51 -5.23
C MET A 353 -17.90 -5.30 -4.86
N ASN A 354 -19.10 -4.84 -5.25
CA ASN A 354 -20.38 -5.53 -5.01
C ASN A 354 -20.91 -6.25 -6.27
N GLU A 355 -20.07 -6.37 -7.31
CA GLU A 355 -20.39 -7.08 -8.54
C GLU A 355 -20.58 -8.59 -8.25
N PRO A 356 -21.43 -9.33 -8.98
CA PRO A 356 -21.74 -10.74 -8.68
C PRO A 356 -20.52 -11.68 -8.69
N GLU A 357 -19.46 -11.32 -9.41
CA GLU A 357 -18.19 -12.04 -9.50
C GLU A 357 -17.20 -11.69 -8.36
N CYS A 358 -17.52 -10.70 -7.53
CA CYS A 358 -16.71 -10.24 -6.39
C CYS A 358 -17.15 -10.89 -5.07
N MET A 359 -16.19 -11.16 -4.18
CA MET A 359 -16.43 -11.79 -2.89
C MET A 359 -15.40 -11.41 -1.81
N ARG A 360 -15.76 -11.66 -0.55
CA ARG A 360 -14.92 -11.43 0.63
C ARG A 360 -14.14 -12.68 1.03
N ALA A 361 -12.87 -12.74 0.65
CA ALA A 361 -11.88 -13.62 1.25
C ALA A 361 -11.41 -13.03 2.59
N SER A 362 -12.24 -13.15 3.63
CA SER A 362 -12.02 -12.54 4.96
C SER A 362 -10.77 -13.03 5.70
N THR A 363 -10.16 -14.13 5.25
CA THR A 363 -8.89 -14.68 5.77
C THR A 363 -7.65 -14.17 5.02
N ILE A 364 -7.79 -13.25 4.06
CA ILE A 364 -6.67 -12.52 3.44
C ILE A 364 -6.52 -11.17 4.13
N GLY A 365 -5.43 -10.99 4.86
CA GLY A 365 -5.05 -9.69 5.44
C GLY A 365 -4.43 -8.74 4.41
N LEU A 366 -4.14 -7.51 4.85
CA LEU A 366 -3.51 -6.46 4.04
C LEU A 366 -2.10 -6.84 3.54
N TYR A 367 -1.59 -6.10 2.54
CA TYR A 367 -0.22 -6.23 2.00
C TYR A 367 0.08 -7.61 1.39
N GLN A 368 -0.95 -8.24 0.83
CA GLN A 368 -0.95 -9.59 0.29
C GLN A 368 -0.17 -9.75 -1.02
N HIS A 369 -0.03 -10.99 -1.44
CA HIS A 369 0.24 -11.38 -2.83
C HIS A 369 -0.65 -12.58 -3.19
N VAL A 370 -0.97 -12.78 -4.47
CA VAL A 370 -1.71 -13.97 -4.93
C VAL A 370 -0.92 -14.81 -5.92
N GLY A 371 -1.26 -16.10 -6.00
CA GLY A 371 -0.70 -17.06 -6.95
C GLY A 371 -1.67 -18.22 -7.19
N LYS A 372 -1.34 -19.11 -8.13
CA LYS A 372 -2.13 -20.29 -8.46
C LYS A 372 -1.24 -21.49 -8.74
N ALA A 373 -1.57 -22.63 -8.15
CA ALA A 373 -0.88 -23.88 -8.42
C ALA A 373 -1.10 -24.33 -9.89
N LEU A 374 -0.01 -24.72 -10.53
CA LEU A 374 0.00 -25.19 -11.92
C LEU A 374 -0.80 -26.50 -12.09
N GLY A 375 -1.24 -26.78 -13.32
CA GLY A 375 -1.94 -28.03 -13.65
C GLY A 375 -3.40 -28.09 -13.17
N GLY A 376 -4.03 -26.93 -12.93
CA GLY A 376 -5.40 -26.84 -12.45
C GLY A 376 -5.55 -26.90 -10.92
N GLY A 377 -4.45 -26.70 -10.18
CA GLY A 377 -4.49 -26.61 -8.72
C GLY A 377 -5.08 -25.29 -8.20
N ASP A 378 -5.22 -25.23 -6.88
CA ASP A 378 -5.88 -24.13 -6.17
C ASP A 378 -5.13 -22.80 -6.23
N TYR A 379 -5.87 -21.74 -5.95
CA TYR A 379 -5.36 -20.38 -5.78
C TYR A 379 -4.90 -20.18 -4.33
N PHE A 380 -3.94 -19.29 -4.12
CA PHE A 380 -3.44 -18.94 -2.79
C PHE A 380 -3.34 -17.42 -2.67
N GLY A 381 -3.90 -16.87 -1.60
CA GLY A 381 -3.51 -15.58 -1.06
C GLY A 381 -2.41 -15.78 0.00
N LEU A 382 -1.50 -14.82 0.12
CA LEU A 382 -0.43 -14.81 1.10
C LEU A 382 -0.36 -13.43 1.76
N ASN A 383 -0.43 -13.35 3.08
CA ASN A 383 -0.13 -12.13 3.84
C ASN A 383 0.74 -12.43 5.07
N GLY A 384 1.33 -11.41 5.69
CA GLY A 384 2.23 -11.53 6.84
C GLY A 384 2.51 -10.17 7.48
N LEU A 385 3.60 -10.04 8.23
CA LEU A 385 4.08 -8.73 8.67
C LEU A 385 4.51 -7.89 7.46
N PHE A 386 4.16 -6.60 7.47
CA PHE A 386 4.46 -5.69 6.36
C PHE A 386 5.00 -4.34 6.81
N GLN A 387 5.58 -3.64 5.83
CA GLN A 387 6.02 -2.26 5.91
C GLN A 387 5.39 -1.43 4.79
N SER A 388 4.78 -0.31 5.18
CA SER A 388 4.22 0.65 4.23
C SER A 388 5.34 1.34 3.47
N ASP A 389 5.08 1.60 2.20
CA ASP A 389 5.96 2.25 1.25
C ASP A 389 5.10 3.24 0.46
N ASP A 390 5.41 4.53 0.54
CA ASP A 390 4.64 5.62 -0.07
C ASP A 390 5.02 5.85 -1.55
N GLY A 391 6.09 5.20 -2.01
CA GLY A 391 6.67 5.45 -3.32
C GLY A 391 7.45 6.77 -3.42
N GLY A 392 7.93 7.35 -2.32
CA GLY A 392 8.65 8.63 -2.37
C GLY A 392 7.74 9.81 -2.74
N LYS A 393 6.58 9.92 -2.06
CA LYS A 393 5.75 11.14 -2.09
C LYS A 393 6.50 12.34 -1.50
N SER A 394 7.42 12.07 -0.61
CA SER A 394 8.40 13.01 -0.07
C SER A 394 9.84 12.54 -0.39
N PRO A 395 10.89 13.37 -0.18
CA PRO A 395 12.28 12.97 -0.40
C PRO A 395 12.70 11.75 0.43
N THR A 396 12.68 10.57 -0.20
CA THR A 396 13.02 9.28 0.43
C THR A 396 14.47 8.90 0.14
N HIS A 397 15.22 8.57 1.19
CA HIS A 397 16.67 8.33 1.17
C HIS A 397 17.10 6.98 1.76
N SER A 398 16.17 6.02 1.82
CA SER A 398 16.37 4.66 2.35
C SER A 398 15.26 3.73 1.89
N ASP A 399 15.59 2.46 1.66
CA ASP A 399 14.56 1.42 1.51
C ASP A 399 13.63 1.38 2.75
N PRO A 400 12.35 0.99 2.61
CA PRO A 400 11.43 0.89 3.75
C PRO A 400 12.03 0.00 4.85
N TYR A 401 12.12 0.47 6.10
CA TYR A 401 12.74 -0.27 7.21
C TYR A 401 12.27 -1.74 7.26
N ALA A 402 13.11 -2.67 7.72
CA ALA A 402 12.72 -4.06 7.96
C ALA A 402 12.45 -4.27 9.46
N SER A 403 11.34 -3.72 9.99
CA SER A 403 10.96 -3.83 11.41
C SER A 403 10.11 -5.07 11.70
N PHE A 404 10.61 -6.24 11.32
CA PHE A 404 10.00 -7.55 11.58
C PHE A 404 10.55 -8.16 12.88
N THR A 405 9.74 -8.90 13.61
CA THR A 405 10.06 -9.50 14.92
C THR A 405 10.28 -11.01 14.84
N SER A 406 10.80 -11.63 15.90
CA SER A 406 10.86 -13.09 16.04
C SER A 406 9.49 -13.79 15.91
N ASN A 407 8.40 -13.06 16.13
CA ASN A 407 7.01 -13.51 15.90
C ASN A 407 6.54 -13.37 14.45
N GLY A 408 7.43 -13.05 13.49
CA GLY A 408 7.10 -12.97 12.07
C GLY A 408 6.48 -14.27 11.52
N TYR A 409 5.56 -14.14 10.57
CA TYR A 409 4.81 -15.26 10.01
C TYR A 409 4.33 -15.01 8.57
N LEU A 410 3.98 -16.11 7.91
CA LEU A 410 3.29 -16.18 6.62
C LEU A 410 1.93 -16.87 6.82
N ASN A 411 0.84 -16.18 6.53
CA ASN A 411 -0.50 -16.75 6.44
C ASN A 411 -0.81 -17.10 4.97
N PHE A 412 -0.85 -18.39 4.65
CA PHE A 412 -1.29 -18.89 3.35
C PHE A 412 -2.80 -19.17 3.40
N THR A 413 -3.59 -18.48 2.59
CA THR A 413 -5.04 -18.65 2.48
C THR A 413 -5.37 -19.33 1.16
N PRO A 414 -5.69 -20.64 1.15
CA PRO A 414 -6.14 -21.32 -0.06
C PRO A 414 -7.52 -20.78 -0.50
N MET A 415 -7.73 -20.67 -1.80
CA MET A 415 -8.97 -20.23 -2.42
C MET A 415 -9.37 -21.21 -3.53
N ILE A 416 -10.60 -21.69 -3.46
CA ILE A 416 -11.19 -22.58 -4.47
C ILE A 416 -12.09 -21.75 -5.37
N PHE A 417 -11.92 -21.86 -6.70
CA PHE A 417 -12.87 -21.26 -7.64
C PHE A 417 -14.01 -22.25 -7.93
N ASN A 418 -15.25 -21.82 -7.73
CA ASN A 418 -16.43 -22.70 -7.85
C ASN A 418 -17.07 -22.70 -9.25
N GLY A 419 -16.52 -21.93 -10.20
CA GLY A 419 -17.07 -21.72 -11.55
C GLY A 419 -17.59 -20.28 -11.76
N THR A 420 -17.92 -19.57 -10.70
CA THR A 420 -18.40 -18.17 -10.74
C THR A 420 -17.61 -17.27 -9.79
N THR A 421 -17.38 -17.71 -8.56
CA THR A 421 -16.67 -16.95 -7.51
C THR A 421 -15.61 -17.79 -6.83
N TYR A 422 -14.77 -17.13 -6.04
CA TYR A 422 -13.77 -17.77 -5.17
C TYR A 422 -14.39 -18.11 -3.82
N THR A 423 -13.79 -19.06 -3.10
CA THR A 423 -14.16 -19.38 -1.72
C THR A 423 -12.89 -19.68 -0.93
N ALA A 424 -12.58 -18.80 0.02
CA ALA A 424 -11.42 -18.92 0.89
C ALA A 424 -11.57 -20.09 1.88
N LYS A 425 -10.45 -20.71 2.21
CA LYS A 425 -10.30 -21.72 3.26
C LYS A 425 -9.67 -21.10 4.52
N PRO A 426 -9.69 -21.81 5.66
CA PRO A 426 -8.92 -21.41 6.83
C PRO A 426 -7.44 -21.26 6.48
N ALA A 427 -6.84 -20.14 6.88
CA ALA A 427 -5.45 -19.82 6.62
C ALA A 427 -4.49 -20.77 7.37
N VAL A 428 -3.38 -21.08 6.73
CA VAL A 428 -2.28 -21.87 7.30
C VAL A 428 -1.16 -20.91 7.68
N ARG A 429 -1.01 -20.63 8.97
CA ARG A 429 0.08 -19.79 9.52
C ARG A 429 1.36 -20.62 9.61
N VAL A 430 2.45 -20.12 9.03
CA VAL A 430 3.80 -20.68 9.13
C VAL A 430 4.72 -19.61 9.70
N ASN A 431 5.41 -19.91 10.81
CA ASN A 431 6.26 -18.93 11.48
C ASN A 431 7.57 -18.72 10.69
N THR A 432 7.91 -17.46 10.47
CA THR A 432 9.12 -16.98 9.77
C THR A 432 9.73 -15.83 10.58
N PRO A 433 10.49 -16.13 11.65
CA PRO A 433 11.09 -15.13 12.52
C PRO A 433 11.93 -14.11 11.75
N PHE A 434 11.74 -12.82 12.04
CA PHE A 434 12.44 -11.69 11.43
C PHE A 434 12.20 -11.49 9.92
N GLU A 435 11.13 -12.09 9.37
CA GLU A 435 10.73 -11.95 7.96
C GLU A 435 9.39 -11.23 7.79
N GLY A 436 9.26 -10.50 6.67
CA GLY A 436 8.03 -9.82 6.27
C GLY A 436 8.04 -9.41 4.79
N ASP A 437 7.13 -8.51 4.41
CA ASP A 437 6.90 -8.03 3.03
C ASP A 437 6.80 -9.16 1.99
N SER A 438 6.07 -10.21 2.36
CA SER A 438 6.11 -11.49 1.65
C SER A 438 5.48 -11.45 0.26
N SER A 439 6.25 -11.81 -0.76
CA SER A 439 5.82 -11.93 -2.16
C SER A 439 5.67 -13.40 -2.54
N LEU A 440 4.46 -13.80 -2.96
CA LEU A 440 4.19 -15.15 -3.47
C LEU A 440 4.52 -15.22 -4.97
N SER A 441 5.16 -16.30 -5.42
CA SER A 441 5.42 -16.52 -6.84
C SER A 441 4.15 -16.93 -7.62
N PRO A 442 4.07 -16.66 -8.93
CA PRO A 442 2.91 -17.01 -9.76
C PRO A 442 2.42 -18.45 -9.58
N SER A 443 3.31 -19.45 -9.55
CA SER A 443 2.94 -20.86 -9.38
C SER A 443 2.59 -21.28 -7.94
N ALA A 444 2.63 -20.34 -6.99
CA ALA A 444 2.51 -20.55 -5.55
C ALA A 444 3.54 -21.54 -4.94
N LYS A 445 4.67 -21.76 -5.63
CA LYS A 445 5.74 -22.70 -5.22
C LYS A 445 6.93 -22.03 -4.54
N LEU A 446 7.08 -20.71 -4.64
CA LEU A 446 8.10 -19.93 -3.95
C LEU A 446 7.46 -18.76 -3.20
N VAL A 447 8.07 -18.38 -2.09
CA VAL A 447 7.80 -17.12 -1.41
C VAL A 447 9.13 -16.42 -1.14
N MET A 448 9.20 -15.11 -1.42
CA MET A 448 10.32 -14.26 -1.07
C MET A 448 9.91 -13.29 0.04
N THR A 449 10.72 -13.18 1.08
CA THR A 449 10.53 -12.27 2.23
C THR A 449 11.72 -11.30 2.34
N ARG A 450 11.49 -10.13 2.92
CA ARG A 450 12.56 -9.21 3.38
C ARG A 450 12.95 -9.59 4.80
N VAL A 451 14.25 -9.56 5.12
CA VAL A 451 14.78 -9.98 6.42
C VAL A 451 15.22 -8.78 7.25
N ALA A 452 14.76 -8.72 8.50
CA ALA A 452 15.17 -7.72 9.47
C ALA A 452 16.62 -7.90 9.95
N GLY A 453 17.24 -6.78 10.32
CA GLY A 453 18.58 -6.68 10.87
C GLY A 453 18.70 -5.63 11.98
N PRO A 454 19.93 -5.31 12.41
CA PRO A 454 20.17 -4.33 13.47
C PRO A 454 19.55 -2.97 13.12
N GLY A 455 18.89 -2.35 14.10
CA GLY A 455 18.22 -1.05 13.91
C GLY A 455 17.04 -1.07 12.93
N SER A 456 16.46 -2.24 12.62
CA SER A 456 15.49 -2.43 11.53
C SER A 456 16.02 -2.08 10.13
N GLN A 457 17.33 -2.17 9.90
CA GLN A 457 17.86 -2.23 8.54
C GLN A 457 17.51 -3.57 7.88
N GLN A 458 17.40 -3.59 6.55
CA GLN A 458 17.21 -4.84 5.82
C GLN A 458 18.56 -5.59 5.70
N LEU A 459 18.61 -6.86 6.09
CA LEU A 459 19.78 -7.72 5.88
C LEU A 459 19.88 -8.27 4.46
N GLY A 460 18.73 -8.48 3.82
CA GLY A 460 18.61 -9.16 2.55
C GLY A 460 17.18 -9.63 2.27
N TYR A 461 17.09 -10.62 1.40
CA TYR A 461 15.87 -11.38 1.12
C TYR A 461 16.06 -12.87 1.41
N VAL A 462 15.00 -13.58 1.80
CA VAL A 462 14.96 -15.03 2.02
C VAL A 462 13.94 -15.68 1.10
N LEU A 463 14.40 -16.67 0.33
CA LEU A 463 13.60 -17.45 -0.60
C LEU A 463 13.26 -18.79 0.03
N ARG A 464 11.96 -19.05 0.21
CA ARG A 464 11.44 -20.31 0.74
C ARG A 464 10.65 -21.06 -0.34
N LYS A 465 10.85 -22.37 -0.38
CA LYS A 465 10.08 -23.28 -1.24
C LYS A 465 8.76 -23.60 -0.55
N VAL A 466 7.64 -23.31 -1.20
CA VAL A 466 6.30 -23.60 -0.67
C VAL A 466 5.97 -25.06 -1.01
N ILE A 467 5.87 -25.90 0.02
CA ILE A 467 5.44 -27.29 -0.11
C ILE A 467 4.04 -27.39 0.52
N ALA A 468 3.02 -27.35 -0.33
CA ALA A 468 1.61 -27.42 0.07
C ALA A 468 0.99 -28.76 -0.34
N THR A 469 0.50 -29.52 0.63
CA THR A 469 -0.17 -30.81 0.45
C THR A 469 -1.62 -30.72 0.95
N PRO A 470 -2.64 -31.11 0.17
CA PRO A 470 -4.03 -31.11 0.63
C PRO A 470 -4.21 -31.93 1.92
N SER A 471 -4.91 -31.38 2.90
CA SER A 471 -5.09 -31.98 4.23
C SER A 471 -6.46 -31.64 4.82
N GLY A 472 -7.37 -32.60 4.79
CA GLY A 472 -8.74 -32.42 5.27
C GLY A 472 -9.51 -31.38 4.45
N SER A 473 -9.86 -30.25 5.08
CA SER A 473 -10.61 -29.14 4.47
C SER A 473 -9.73 -27.97 3.98
N SER A 474 -8.42 -28.03 4.20
CA SER A 474 -7.42 -27.02 3.81
C SER A 474 -6.11 -27.72 3.40
N TYR A 475 -4.95 -27.12 3.69
CA TYR A 475 -3.62 -27.64 3.34
C TYR A 475 -2.73 -27.84 4.57
N ALA A 476 -1.80 -28.79 4.48
CA ALA A 476 -0.58 -28.80 5.28
C ALA A 476 0.51 -28.11 4.45
N ILE A 477 1.13 -27.06 4.99
CA ILE A 477 2.12 -26.23 4.28
C ILE A 477 3.41 -26.17 5.09
N SER A 478 4.55 -26.29 4.41
CA SER A 478 5.88 -26.01 4.97
C SER A 478 6.70 -25.17 3.99
N THR A 479 7.59 -24.32 4.53
CA THR A 479 8.34 -23.32 3.77
C THR A 479 9.85 -23.35 4.09
N PRO A 480 10.57 -24.44 3.77
CA PRO A 480 12.03 -24.49 3.92
C PRO A 480 12.73 -23.39 3.12
N GLU A 481 13.73 -22.75 3.74
CA GLU A 481 14.62 -21.79 3.09
C GLU A 481 15.51 -22.52 2.08
N ILE A 482 15.52 -22.05 0.83
CA ILE A 482 16.33 -22.60 -0.26
C ILE A 482 17.36 -21.60 -0.80
N ALA A 483 17.22 -20.31 -0.53
CA ALA A 483 18.25 -19.31 -0.76
C ALA A 483 18.09 -18.05 0.11
N ARG A 484 19.18 -17.30 0.24
CA ARG A 484 19.31 -16.03 0.94
C ARG A 484 20.19 -15.08 0.13
N TYR A 485 19.70 -13.87 -0.08
CA TYR A 485 20.28 -12.87 -0.97
C TYR A 485 20.57 -11.58 -0.19
N CYS A 486 21.84 -11.27 0.02
CA CYS A 486 22.29 -10.16 0.87
C CYS A 486 22.33 -8.83 0.10
N VAL A 487 21.15 -8.40 -0.35
CA VAL A 487 20.89 -7.16 -1.11
C VAL A 487 19.62 -6.51 -0.57
N SER A 488 19.57 -5.18 -0.49
CA SER A 488 18.39 -4.45 -0.02
C SER A 488 17.51 -3.94 -1.17
N GLY A 489 16.30 -3.50 -0.83
CA GLY A 489 15.32 -2.93 -1.75
C GLY A 489 13.89 -3.05 -1.20
N GLY A 490 12.92 -2.52 -1.94
CA GLY A 490 11.49 -2.69 -1.64
C GLY A 490 10.97 -4.12 -1.85
N LYS A 491 9.65 -4.29 -1.83
CA LYS A 491 9.01 -5.61 -2.04
C LYS A 491 9.19 -6.11 -3.48
N PRO A 492 9.67 -7.35 -3.71
CA PRO A 492 10.01 -7.83 -5.05
C PRO A 492 8.83 -8.46 -5.79
N GLY A 493 8.88 -8.44 -7.13
CA GLY A 493 8.00 -9.19 -8.03
C GLY A 493 8.74 -10.34 -8.73
N PHE A 494 8.09 -11.50 -8.85
CA PHE A 494 8.60 -12.68 -9.59
C PHE A 494 8.20 -12.66 -11.07
N SER A 495 9.07 -13.16 -11.94
CA SER A 495 8.69 -13.50 -13.33
C SER A 495 7.80 -14.74 -13.40
N TYR A 496 7.05 -14.87 -14.49
CA TYR A 496 6.09 -15.97 -14.69
C TYR A 496 6.72 -17.32 -15.06
N ASP A 497 8.03 -17.34 -15.32
CA ASP A 497 8.90 -18.53 -15.34
C ASP A 497 9.76 -18.66 -14.06
N GLU A 498 9.57 -17.78 -13.09
CA GLU A 498 10.22 -17.75 -11.78
C GLU A 498 11.76 -17.80 -11.83
N ARG A 499 12.37 -17.39 -12.95
CA ARG A 499 13.83 -17.17 -13.10
C ARG A 499 14.28 -15.87 -12.42
N TRP A 500 13.48 -14.83 -12.57
CA TRP A 500 13.87 -13.46 -12.26
C TRP A 500 13.08 -12.90 -11.07
N LEU A 501 13.76 -12.04 -10.31
CA LEU A 501 13.11 -11.03 -9.49
C LEU A 501 13.36 -9.63 -10.05
N VAL A 502 12.39 -8.76 -9.86
CA VAL A 502 12.54 -7.32 -10.02
C VAL A 502 12.12 -6.61 -8.73
N PHE A 503 12.88 -5.60 -8.33
CA PHE A 503 12.60 -4.75 -7.16
C PHE A 503 13.08 -3.33 -7.42
N HIS A 504 12.61 -2.36 -6.62
CA HIS A 504 13.21 -1.02 -6.59
C HIS A 504 14.13 -0.90 -5.38
N HIS A 505 15.06 0.05 -5.42
CA HIS A 505 15.88 0.47 -4.29
C HIS A 505 15.97 2.00 -4.29
N TYR A 506 15.78 2.61 -3.12
CA TYR A 506 15.85 4.06 -2.94
C TYR A 506 17.30 4.51 -2.80
N VAL A 507 17.70 5.53 -3.58
CA VAL A 507 19.06 6.07 -3.57
C VAL A 507 19.35 6.70 -2.20
N THR A 508 20.25 6.07 -1.46
CA THR A 508 20.61 6.47 -0.10
C THR A 508 21.79 7.45 -0.10
N ASN A 509 22.10 7.98 1.08
CA ASN A 509 23.25 8.85 1.28
C ASN A 509 24.61 8.09 1.33
N SER A 510 24.72 6.92 0.68
CA SER A 510 25.88 6.03 0.75
C SER A 510 26.91 6.22 -0.38
N ASP A 511 28.16 5.89 -0.05
CA ASP A 511 29.27 5.85 -1.02
C ASP A 511 29.13 4.75 -2.07
N ALA A 512 28.28 3.74 -1.86
CA ALA A 512 28.04 2.68 -2.83
C ALA A 512 27.13 3.18 -3.96
N ASP A 513 25.98 3.75 -3.60
CA ASP A 513 24.94 4.21 -4.51
C ASP A 513 25.45 5.38 -5.37
N ALA A 514 26.18 6.31 -4.75
CA ALA A 514 26.85 7.41 -5.44
C ALA A 514 27.83 6.88 -6.52
N ARG A 515 28.61 5.84 -6.22
CA ARG A 515 29.54 5.23 -7.18
C ARG A 515 28.82 4.40 -8.24
N GLU A 516 27.72 3.73 -7.92
CA GLU A 516 26.92 3.02 -8.92
C GLU A 516 26.22 4.01 -9.88
N LEU A 517 25.88 5.21 -9.42
CA LEU A 517 25.38 6.33 -10.24
C LEU A 517 26.49 7.09 -10.99
N GLY A 518 27.76 6.73 -10.79
CA GLY A 518 28.92 7.25 -11.53
C GLY A 518 29.65 8.43 -10.87
N PHE A 519 29.30 8.80 -9.65
CA PHE A 519 30.00 9.82 -8.85
C PHE A 519 31.19 9.23 -8.09
N ALA A 520 32.07 10.07 -7.54
CA ALA A 520 33.23 9.59 -6.78
C ALA A 520 32.86 8.95 -5.43
N ASN A 521 31.94 9.56 -4.70
CA ASN A 521 31.51 9.20 -3.35
C ASN A 521 30.24 9.99 -2.97
N ALA A 522 29.66 9.76 -1.79
CA ALA A 522 28.48 10.49 -1.34
C ALA A 522 28.75 11.97 -0.99
N GLN A 523 29.99 12.44 -1.08
CA GLN A 523 30.38 13.84 -0.85
C GLN A 523 30.61 14.62 -2.16
N ASP A 524 30.50 13.95 -3.32
CA ASP A 524 30.54 14.55 -4.64
C ASP A 524 29.46 15.64 -4.80
N ALA A 525 29.84 16.78 -5.39
CA ALA A 525 28.93 17.90 -5.61
C ALA A 525 27.81 17.55 -6.61
N GLY A 526 28.07 16.65 -7.58
CA GLY A 526 27.05 16.15 -8.49
C GLY A 526 26.01 15.26 -7.79
N PHE A 527 26.40 14.59 -6.71
CA PHE A 527 25.50 13.76 -5.91
C PHE A 527 24.66 14.57 -4.91
N ALA A 528 24.90 15.88 -4.76
CA ALA A 528 24.23 16.73 -3.77
C ALA A 528 22.69 16.73 -3.90
N ALA A 529 22.15 16.70 -5.13
CA ALA A 529 20.72 16.74 -5.38
C ALA A 529 19.97 15.45 -4.99
N TYR A 530 20.59 14.27 -5.17
CA TYR A 530 20.00 13.00 -4.71
C TYR A 530 19.78 12.99 -3.19
N LYS A 531 20.69 13.62 -2.43
CA LYS A 531 20.62 13.73 -0.96
C LYS A 531 19.61 14.76 -0.45
N THR A 532 18.92 15.49 -1.33
CA THR A 532 17.90 16.50 -0.96
C THR A 532 16.54 16.28 -1.64
N GLN A 533 16.51 15.61 -2.79
CA GLN A 533 15.29 15.31 -3.56
C GLN A 533 14.93 13.82 -3.56
N GLY A 534 15.88 12.95 -3.20
CA GLY A 534 15.78 11.49 -3.29
C GLY A 534 15.74 10.99 -4.73
N ALA A 535 15.68 9.67 -4.89
CA ALA A 535 15.36 8.96 -6.14
C ALA A 535 15.13 7.47 -5.83
N ALA A 536 14.53 6.73 -6.76
CA ALA A 536 14.49 5.27 -6.70
C ALA A 536 14.79 4.64 -8.07
N ASN A 537 15.55 3.54 -8.07
CA ASN A 537 15.92 2.81 -9.28
C ASN A 537 15.51 1.34 -9.22
N LEU A 538 15.27 0.75 -10.39
CA LEU A 538 14.85 -0.65 -10.54
C LEU A 538 16.04 -1.57 -10.78
N TYR A 539 15.97 -2.77 -10.20
CA TYR A 539 16.99 -3.80 -10.25
C TYR A 539 16.37 -5.14 -10.66
N LEU A 540 17.04 -5.82 -11.60
CA LEU A 540 16.72 -7.18 -12.06
C LEU A 540 17.74 -8.16 -11.48
N MET A 541 17.29 -9.29 -10.94
CA MET A 541 18.16 -10.31 -10.33
C MET A 541 17.79 -11.72 -10.83
N ASP A 542 18.77 -12.47 -11.32
CA ASP A 542 18.59 -13.90 -11.64
C ASP A 542 18.69 -14.71 -10.33
N LEU A 543 17.63 -15.44 -9.98
CA LEU A 543 17.58 -16.19 -8.71
C LEU A 543 18.69 -17.24 -8.62
N ARG A 544 19.23 -17.73 -9.74
CA ARG A 544 20.32 -18.72 -9.76
C ARG A 544 21.68 -18.14 -9.40
N THR A 545 21.87 -16.82 -9.52
CA THR A 545 23.15 -16.14 -9.23
C THR A 545 23.07 -15.23 -8.01
N GLY A 546 21.90 -14.65 -7.73
CA GLY A 546 21.73 -13.67 -6.67
C GLY A 546 22.43 -12.34 -6.90
N VAL A 547 22.85 -12.06 -8.14
CA VAL A 547 23.51 -10.80 -8.53
C VAL A 547 22.45 -9.87 -9.12
N PRO A 548 22.09 -8.75 -8.46
CA PRO A 548 21.21 -7.75 -9.02
C PRO A 548 21.94 -6.88 -10.06
N VAL A 549 21.15 -6.29 -10.96
CA VAL A 549 21.61 -5.40 -12.02
C VAL A 549 20.64 -4.24 -12.10
N ARG A 550 21.12 -2.99 -11.97
CA ARG A 550 20.29 -1.80 -12.21
C ARG A 550 19.83 -1.74 -13.67
N ILE A 551 18.54 -1.45 -13.89
CA ILE A 551 17.90 -1.37 -15.21
C ILE A 551 17.26 0.00 -15.49
N THR A 552 17.30 0.94 -14.55
CA THR A 552 16.92 2.36 -14.74
C THR A 552 18.07 3.31 -14.40
N ASN A 553 17.92 4.57 -14.80
CA ASN A 553 18.79 5.66 -14.38
C ASN A 553 17.96 6.92 -14.08
N MET A 554 17.21 6.88 -12.97
CA MET A 554 16.39 8.00 -12.51
C MET A 554 17.23 9.16 -12.00
N SER A 555 16.81 10.38 -12.34
CA SER A 555 17.40 11.64 -11.87
C SER A 555 17.03 11.93 -10.41
N PRO A 556 17.62 12.94 -9.75
CA PRO A 556 17.09 13.49 -8.50
C PRO A 556 15.61 13.87 -8.64
N GLY A 557 14.79 13.52 -7.66
CA GLY A 557 13.34 13.71 -7.67
C GLY A 557 12.54 12.70 -8.52
N GLN A 558 13.20 11.78 -9.24
CA GLN A 558 12.55 10.74 -10.03
C GLN A 558 12.64 9.37 -9.33
N TYR A 559 11.51 8.67 -9.29
CA TYR A 559 11.34 7.42 -8.56
C TYR A 559 10.72 6.37 -9.46
N ALA A 560 11.47 5.32 -9.80
CA ALA A 560 10.94 4.13 -10.46
C ALA A 560 10.61 3.07 -9.42
N LEU A 561 9.35 2.60 -9.42
CA LEU A 561 8.67 2.03 -8.25
C LEU A 561 7.86 0.78 -8.59
N PHE A 562 7.53 0.03 -7.52
CA PHE A 562 6.61 -1.13 -7.52
C PHE A 562 6.71 -2.09 -8.72
N PRO A 563 7.91 -2.46 -9.18
CA PRO A 563 8.07 -3.21 -10.41
C PRO A 563 7.50 -4.63 -10.28
N HIS A 564 7.02 -5.16 -11.41
CA HIS A 564 6.44 -6.49 -11.51
C HIS A 564 6.54 -6.98 -12.97
N PHE A 565 6.17 -8.24 -13.21
CA PHE A 565 6.25 -8.84 -14.54
C PHE A 565 4.87 -9.03 -15.17
N ARG A 566 4.82 -8.82 -16.49
CA ARG A 566 3.82 -9.39 -17.39
C ARG A 566 4.17 -10.85 -17.70
N SER A 567 3.19 -11.66 -18.08
CA SER A 567 3.38 -13.11 -18.24
C SER A 567 4.33 -13.51 -19.37
N ASP A 568 4.62 -12.63 -20.33
CA ASP A 568 5.54 -12.90 -21.44
C ASP A 568 7.01 -12.51 -21.14
N GLY A 569 7.26 -11.80 -20.04
CA GLY A 569 8.58 -11.40 -19.55
C GLY A 569 8.89 -9.90 -19.60
N TRP A 570 7.96 -9.06 -20.08
CA TRP A 570 8.08 -7.61 -19.89
C TRP A 570 7.98 -7.24 -18.40
N ILE A 571 8.77 -6.27 -17.98
CA ILE A 571 8.67 -5.63 -16.66
C ILE A 571 7.73 -4.44 -16.79
N TYR A 572 6.74 -4.31 -15.91
CA TYR A 572 5.91 -3.11 -15.74
C TYR A 572 6.28 -2.43 -14.41
N ALA A 573 6.21 -1.10 -14.35
CA ALA A 573 6.53 -0.31 -13.16
C ALA A 573 5.78 1.03 -13.15
N GLN A 574 5.71 1.66 -11.98
CA GLN A 574 5.32 3.07 -11.85
C GLN A 574 6.58 3.95 -11.92
N VAL A 575 6.49 5.13 -12.54
CA VAL A 575 7.50 6.20 -12.40
C VAL A 575 6.79 7.44 -11.88
N ARG A 576 7.29 7.97 -10.77
CA ARG A 576 6.89 9.26 -10.20
C ARG A 576 8.00 10.28 -10.42
N ASP A 577 7.65 11.44 -10.94
CA ASP A 577 8.58 12.56 -11.17
C ASP A 577 8.13 13.77 -10.35
N ASN A 578 8.72 13.94 -9.17
CA ASN A 578 8.44 15.05 -8.26
C ASN A 578 9.03 16.39 -8.75
N VAL A 579 9.75 16.40 -9.88
CA VAL A 579 10.24 17.64 -10.54
C VAL A 579 9.26 18.09 -11.63
N ALA A 580 8.55 17.15 -12.26
CA ALA A 580 7.47 17.40 -13.20
C ALA A 580 6.07 17.50 -12.55
N ASP A 581 5.93 17.06 -11.29
CA ASP A 581 4.65 16.85 -10.58
C ASP A 581 3.74 15.85 -11.31
N HIS A 582 4.31 14.72 -11.75
CA HIS A 582 3.66 13.80 -12.70
C HIS A 582 3.94 12.31 -12.42
N GLU A 583 3.03 11.44 -12.83
CA GLU A 583 3.17 9.97 -12.71
C GLU A 583 2.93 9.23 -14.05
N TYR A 584 3.58 8.08 -14.21
CA TYR A 584 3.57 7.28 -15.44
C TYR A 584 3.61 5.78 -15.15
N THR A 585 2.71 5.00 -15.77
CA THR A 585 2.88 3.55 -15.91
C THR A 585 3.83 3.29 -17.10
N VAL A 586 4.89 2.53 -16.86
CA VAL A 586 5.95 2.23 -17.85
C VAL A 586 6.24 0.75 -17.97
N ALA A 587 6.85 0.34 -19.09
CA ALA A 587 7.31 -1.03 -19.32
C ALA A 587 8.72 -1.13 -19.91
N SER A 588 9.41 -2.23 -19.64
CA SER A 588 10.77 -2.54 -20.14
C SER A 588 10.95 -4.01 -20.53
N ASP A 589 11.75 -4.23 -21.58
CA ASP A 589 12.19 -5.53 -22.07
C ASP A 589 13.48 -6.03 -21.38
N ALA A 590 13.97 -5.37 -20.32
CA ALA A 590 15.26 -5.66 -19.69
C ALA A 590 15.50 -7.14 -19.34
N ALA A 591 14.47 -7.85 -18.87
CA ALA A 591 14.56 -9.28 -18.58
C ALA A 591 14.59 -10.15 -19.85
N LEU A 592 13.86 -9.77 -20.89
CA LEU A 592 13.92 -10.41 -22.20
C LEU A 592 15.30 -10.22 -22.84
N LEU A 593 15.95 -9.07 -22.65
CA LEU A 593 17.31 -8.82 -23.13
C LEU A 593 18.38 -9.61 -22.36
N ALA A 594 18.09 -10.03 -21.12
CA ALA A 594 18.98 -10.82 -20.27
C ALA A 594 18.72 -12.36 -20.36
N GLU A 595 17.84 -12.78 -21.27
CA GLU A 595 17.54 -14.19 -21.60
C GLU A 595 18.48 -14.80 -22.64
#